data_AF-A0A958AQA3-F1
#
_entry.id   AF-A0A958AQA3-F1
#
_cell.length_a   1.000
_cell.length_b   1.000
_cell.length_c   1.000
_cell.angle_alpha   90.00
_cell.angle_beta   90.00
_cell.angle_gamma   90.00
#
_symmetry.space_group_name_H-M   'P 1'
#
loop_
_entity.id
_entity.type
_entity.pdbx_description
1 polymer ?
#
loop_
_entity_poly.entity_id
_entity_poly.type
_entity_poly.pdbx_seq_one_letter_code
_entity_poly.pdbx_strand_id
1 'polypeptide(L)'
;MRYITLIALILLVTLTACGSIATSEPPAEPNEPPPPSPTDIPAVTPAEGSTSATPTDVPTETPTIETEAQALPPTEEPAAVPEGNPDLAYAQVVFVTATQSGDGTWRFDTTVRHNDQGWDNYADAWQVIDVEGNVLGERILLHPHDNEQPFTRSQSGIVIPDGVTQVIVQAKDNVEGFGGQVVMVDLTQSEGEKFEVVRP
;
A
#
# COMPACT_ATOMS: atom_id res chain seq x y z
N MET A 1 61.76 15.06 34.58
CA MET A 1 60.40 15.43 35.04
C MET A 1 59.62 14.15 35.34
N ARG A 2 59.24 13.94 36.60
CA ARG A 2 58.46 12.79 37.08
C ARG A 2 56.97 13.17 37.01
N TYR A 3 56.15 12.40 36.31
CA TYR A 3 54.69 12.48 36.42
C TYR A 3 54.18 11.20 37.10
N ILE A 4 53.86 11.34 38.38
CA ILE A 4 53.11 10.39 39.20
C ILE A 4 51.76 11.06 39.40
N THR A 5 50.66 10.49 38.92
CA THR A 5 49.29 10.54 39.48
C THR A 5 48.39 9.77 38.51
N LEU A 6 47.74 8.69 38.96
CA LEU A 6 46.28 8.57 38.90
C LEU A 6 45.84 7.34 39.71
N ILE A 7 45.08 7.64 40.75
CA ILE A 7 44.41 6.72 41.66
C ILE A 7 43.20 6.15 40.90
N ALA A 8 43.23 4.85 40.59
CA ALA A 8 42.07 4.14 40.07
C ALA A 8 41.20 3.66 41.25
N LEU A 9 40.23 4.49 41.64
CA LEU A 9 39.11 4.08 42.48
C LEU A 9 38.02 3.58 41.54
N ILE A 10 37.90 2.25 41.36
CA ILE A 10 36.76 1.66 40.65
C ILE A 10 35.93 0.85 41.63
N LEU A 11 34.68 1.28 41.65
CA LEU A 11 33.58 1.01 42.56
C LEU A 11 33.21 -0.48 42.58
N LEU A 12 33.00 -0.98 43.79
CA LEU A 12 32.50 -2.32 44.08
C LEU A 12 31.01 -2.42 43.65
N VAL A 13 30.75 -3.29 42.68
CA VAL A 13 29.40 -3.73 42.28
C VAL A 13 28.89 -4.71 43.34
N THR A 14 27.65 -4.51 43.80
CA THR A 14 26.59 -5.55 43.89
C THR A 14 25.39 -4.97 44.66
N LEU A 15 24.20 -5.05 44.06
CA LEU A 15 23.02 -5.60 44.75
C LEU A 15 21.94 -5.94 43.70
N THR A 16 21.68 -7.24 43.59
CA THR A 16 20.57 -7.84 42.86
C THR A 16 19.25 -7.46 43.53
N ALA A 17 18.36 -6.79 42.80
CA ALA A 17 16.95 -6.70 43.15
C ALA A 17 16.16 -7.61 42.19
N CYS A 18 15.59 -8.69 42.73
CA CYS A 18 14.65 -9.56 42.04
C CYS A 18 13.30 -8.84 41.99
N GLY A 19 12.98 -8.21 40.84
CA GLY A 19 11.66 -7.63 40.59
C GLY A 19 10.75 -8.69 39.98
N SER A 20 9.79 -9.20 40.75
CA SER A 20 8.66 -9.95 40.19
C SER A 20 7.76 -8.98 39.44
N ILE A 21 7.74 -9.07 38.11
CA ILE A 21 6.83 -8.30 37.27
C ILE A 21 5.50 -9.03 37.32
N ALA A 22 4.52 -8.45 38.02
CA ALA A 22 3.15 -8.93 37.95
C ALA A 22 2.64 -8.69 36.52
N THR A 23 2.26 -9.76 35.83
CA THR A 23 1.53 -9.69 34.57
C THR A 23 0.16 -9.10 34.86
N SER A 24 0.00 -7.79 34.69
CA SER A 24 -1.32 -7.17 34.60
C SER A 24 -1.93 -7.59 33.27
N GLU A 25 -2.98 -8.41 33.34
CA GLU A 25 -3.85 -8.71 32.21
C GLU A 25 -4.34 -7.37 31.61
N PRO A 26 -4.21 -7.16 30.29
CA PRO A 26 -4.71 -5.93 29.67
C PRO A 26 -6.24 -5.84 29.86
N PRO A 27 -6.80 -4.63 30.04
CA PRO A 27 -8.23 -4.46 30.18
C PRO A 27 -8.94 -5.03 28.94
N ALA A 28 -10.03 -5.76 29.15
CA ALA A 28 -10.87 -6.26 28.07
C ALA A 28 -11.28 -5.09 27.15
N GLU A 29 -11.05 -5.26 25.85
CA GLU A 29 -11.42 -4.27 24.84
C GLU A 29 -12.93 -3.98 24.91
N PRO A 30 -13.35 -2.70 24.77
CA PRO A 30 -14.77 -2.37 24.67
C PRO A 30 -15.37 -3.08 23.46
N ASN A 31 -16.57 -3.64 23.61
CA ASN A 31 -17.26 -4.39 22.56
C ASN A 31 -17.42 -3.55 21.28
N GLU A 32 -16.52 -3.71 20.33
CA GLU A 32 -16.66 -3.13 19.00
C GLU A 32 -17.83 -3.78 18.27
N PRO A 33 -18.64 -3.01 17.51
CA PRO A 33 -19.70 -3.59 16.70
C PRO A 33 -19.11 -4.57 15.69
N PRO A 34 -19.78 -5.71 15.42
CA PRO A 34 -19.31 -6.67 14.44
C PRO A 34 -19.21 -6.03 13.05
N PRO A 35 -18.29 -6.53 12.18
CA PRO A 35 -18.18 -6.03 10.81
C PRO A 35 -19.54 -6.08 10.10
N PRO A 36 -19.84 -5.12 9.21
CA PRO A 36 -21.01 -5.24 8.34
C PRO A 36 -20.93 -6.51 7.51
N SER A 37 -22.06 -7.22 7.34
CA SER A 37 -22.08 -8.45 6.56
C SER A 37 -21.90 -8.13 5.07
N PRO A 38 -21.21 -8.98 4.28
CA PRO A 38 -20.98 -8.78 2.84
C PRO A 38 -22.28 -8.79 1.99
N THR A 39 -23.44 -8.96 2.62
CA THR A 39 -24.77 -8.98 1.98
C THR A 39 -25.39 -7.59 1.86
N ASP A 40 -24.80 -6.56 2.47
CA ASP A 40 -25.31 -5.18 2.42
C ASP A 40 -24.77 -4.35 1.23
N ILE A 41 -24.02 -4.97 0.31
CA ILE A 41 -23.66 -4.35 -0.97
C ILE A 41 -24.86 -4.46 -1.91
N PRO A 42 -25.54 -3.35 -2.31
CA PRO A 42 -26.61 -3.43 -3.28
C PRO A 42 -26.05 -3.96 -4.61
N ALA A 43 -26.62 -5.06 -5.09
CA ALA A 43 -26.33 -5.59 -6.41
C ALA A 43 -26.58 -4.50 -7.47
N VAL A 44 -25.53 -4.11 -8.19
CA VAL A 44 -25.66 -3.33 -9.42
C VAL A 44 -26.55 -4.13 -10.36
N THR A 45 -27.78 -3.64 -10.52
CA THR A 45 -28.75 -4.16 -11.47
C THR A 45 -28.28 -3.74 -12.86
N PRO A 46 -28.09 -4.66 -13.82
CA PRO A 46 -27.85 -4.27 -15.20
C PRO A 46 -29.10 -3.57 -15.73
N ALA A 47 -28.96 -2.32 -16.15
CA ALA A 47 -30.04 -1.61 -16.82
C ALA A 47 -30.25 -2.21 -18.22
N GLU A 48 -31.29 -3.01 -18.38
CA GLU A 48 -31.82 -3.36 -19.70
C GLU A 48 -32.58 -2.16 -20.29
N GLY A 49 -32.01 -1.58 -21.35
CA GLY A 49 -32.61 -0.49 -22.11
C GLY A 49 -32.78 -0.88 -23.57
N SER A 50 -33.85 -1.63 -23.87
CA SER A 50 -34.33 -1.89 -25.22
C SER A 50 -35.47 -0.91 -25.54
N THR A 51 -35.26 0.00 -26.51
CA THR A 51 -36.37 0.57 -27.28
C THR A 51 -35.97 0.74 -28.75
N SER A 52 -36.85 0.24 -29.60
CA SER A 52 -36.83 0.31 -31.05
C SER A 52 -37.63 1.54 -31.50
N ALA A 53 -37.07 2.38 -32.37
CA ALA A 53 -37.82 3.39 -33.12
C ALA A 53 -37.28 3.51 -34.57
N THR A 54 -38.24 3.50 -35.49
CA THR A 54 -38.22 3.49 -36.97
C THR A 54 -37.52 4.71 -37.62
N PRO A 55 -36.98 4.58 -38.85
CA PRO A 55 -36.15 5.59 -39.50
C PRO A 55 -36.96 6.71 -40.17
N THR A 56 -36.43 7.94 -40.18
CA THR A 56 -36.89 9.03 -41.05
C THR A 56 -35.75 9.99 -41.36
N ASP A 57 -35.56 10.17 -42.67
CA ASP A 57 -34.85 11.22 -43.40
C ASP A 57 -33.33 11.40 -43.31
N VAL A 58 -32.72 11.05 -44.44
CA VAL A 58 -31.38 11.44 -44.91
C VAL A 58 -31.44 12.86 -45.45
N PRO A 59 -30.53 13.76 -45.03
CA PRO A 59 -29.96 14.75 -45.91
C PRO A 59 -28.52 14.35 -46.26
N THR A 60 -28.30 14.21 -47.56
CA THR A 60 -26.99 14.10 -48.18
C THR A 60 -26.26 15.43 -48.03
N GLU A 61 -25.31 15.50 -47.10
CA GLU A 61 -24.22 16.46 -47.18
C GLU A 61 -22.90 15.70 -47.33
N THR A 62 -22.17 16.05 -48.38
CA THR A 62 -20.83 15.56 -48.68
C THR A 62 -19.83 16.18 -47.70
N PRO A 63 -19.11 15.40 -46.86
CA PRO A 63 -18.03 15.98 -46.08
C PRO A 63 -16.79 16.12 -46.97
N THR A 64 -16.36 17.36 -47.15
CA THR A 64 -15.02 17.71 -47.66
C THR A 64 -13.99 17.20 -46.65
N ILE A 65 -13.18 16.21 -47.04
CA ILE A 65 -12.02 15.80 -46.24
C ILE A 65 -10.91 16.81 -46.45
N GLU A 66 -10.75 17.72 -45.49
CA GLU A 66 -9.51 18.46 -45.33
C GLU A 66 -8.54 17.59 -44.51
N THR A 67 -7.48 17.14 -45.18
CA THR A 67 -6.35 16.45 -44.56
C THR A 67 -5.57 17.43 -43.70
N GLU A 68 -5.92 17.52 -42.43
CA GLU A 68 -5.07 18.13 -41.43
C GLU A 68 -3.99 17.11 -41.03
N ALA A 69 -2.74 17.42 -41.37
CA ALA A 69 -1.59 16.65 -40.96
C ALA A 69 -1.49 16.69 -39.43
N GLN A 70 -1.93 15.63 -38.76
CA GLN A 70 -1.71 15.44 -37.33
C GLN A 70 -0.20 15.50 -37.08
N ALA A 71 0.21 16.54 -36.36
CA ALA A 71 1.52 16.63 -35.77
C ALA A 71 1.74 15.39 -34.90
N LEU A 72 2.93 14.79 -35.03
CA LEU A 72 3.42 13.73 -34.16
C LEU A 72 3.11 14.09 -32.70
N PRO A 73 2.52 13.19 -31.89
CA PRO A 73 2.35 13.47 -30.47
C PRO A 73 3.73 13.75 -29.85
N PRO A 74 3.82 14.68 -28.88
CA PRO A 74 5.06 14.85 -28.13
C PRO A 74 5.44 13.51 -27.52
N THR A 75 6.70 13.14 -27.67
CA THR A 75 7.33 12.00 -26.98
C THR A 75 6.84 11.96 -25.53
N GLU A 76 6.07 10.94 -25.20
CA GLU A 76 5.63 10.66 -23.83
C GLU A 76 6.90 10.47 -22.99
N GLU A 77 7.20 11.45 -22.15
CA GLU A 77 8.19 11.34 -21.09
C GLU A 77 7.81 10.08 -20.28
N PRO A 78 8.74 9.15 -20.02
CA PRO A 78 8.41 7.91 -19.31
C PRO A 78 7.70 8.28 -18.02
N ALA A 79 6.50 7.74 -17.83
CA ALA A 79 5.59 8.11 -16.74
C ALA A 79 6.37 8.18 -15.42
N ALA A 80 6.58 9.40 -14.93
CA ALA A 80 7.08 9.62 -13.60
C ALA A 80 6.16 8.84 -12.65
N VAL A 81 6.75 8.08 -11.73
CA VAL A 81 5.99 7.40 -10.66
C VAL A 81 5.05 8.45 -10.07
N PRO A 82 3.72 8.25 -10.12
CA PRO A 82 2.80 9.27 -9.65
C PRO A 82 3.10 9.54 -8.18
N GLU A 83 3.56 10.74 -7.86
CA GLU A 83 3.72 11.17 -6.48
C GLU A 83 2.32 11.16 -5.84
N GLY A 84 2.12 10.29 -4.86
CA GLY A 84 0.83 10.14 -4.19
C GLY A 84 0.50 11.34 -3.31
N ASN A 85 -0.79 11.51 -3.01
CA ASN A 85 -1.26 12.56 -2.13
C ASN A 85 -0.82 12.28 -0.68
N PRO A 86 -0.10 13.20 -0.01
CA PRO A 86 0.32 13.02 1.38
C PRO A 86 -0.80 13.18 2.41
N ASP A 87 -2.01 13.57 1.99
CA ASP A 87 -3.17 13.70 2.89
C ASP A 87 -3.58 12.33 3.47
N LEU A 88 -3.77 12.27 4.80
CA LEU A 88 -4.16 11.06 5.51
C LEU A 88 -5.63 10.67 5.30
N ALA A 89 -6.40 11.42 4.51
CA ALA A 89 -7.65 10.96 3.91
C ALA A 89 -7.44 9.80 2.92
N TYR A 90 -6.22 9.64 2.40
CA TYR A 90 -5.82 8.48 1.62
C TYR A 90 -4.91 7.57 2.44
N ALA A 91 -5.04 6.26 2.25
CA ALA A 91 -4.13 5.30 2.87
C ALA A 91 -2.72 5.39 2.25
N GLN A 92 -1.71 5.49 3.10
CA GLN A 92 -0.32 5.75 2.72
C GLN A 92 0.52 4.49 2.92
N VAL A 93 1.34 4.12 1.95
CA VAL A 93 2.42 3.15 2.17
C VAL A 93 3.66 3.90 2.65
N VAL A 94 4.12 3.58 3.86
CA VAL A 94 5.26 4.29 4.47
C VAL A 94 6.56 3.49 4.44
N PHE A 95 6.47 2.15 4.41
CA PHE A 95 7.63 1.27 4.30
C PHE A 95 7.25 -0.11 3.77
N VAL A 96 8.16 -0.78 3.07
CA VAL A 96 7.97 -2.14 2.53
C VAL A 96 9.22 -3.00 2.78
N THR A 97 9.04 -4.19 3.34
CA THR A 97 10.06 -5.25 3.27
C THR A 97 9.62 -6.30 2.25
N ALA A 98 10.41 -6.50 1.20
CA ALA A 98 10.17 -7.53 0.19
C ALA A 98 11.14 -8.69 0.39
N THR A 99 10.63 -9.86 0.77
CA THR A 99 11.42 -11.06 1.02
C THR A 99 11.18 -12.10 -0.07
N GLN A 100 12.24 -12.53 -0.75
CA GLN A 100 12.16 -13.63 -1.70
C GLN A 100 12.30 -14.98 -0.97
N SER A 101 11.36 -15.90 -1.23
CA SER A 101 11.40 -17.28 -0.76
C SER A 101 12.27 -18.15 -1.69
N GLY A 102 12.75 -19.28 -1.19
CA GLY A 102 13.61 -20.19 -1.96
C GLY A 102 12.94 -20.83 -3.19
N ASP A 103 11.60 -20.79 -3.28
CA ASP A 103 10.82 -21.22 -4.45
C ASP A 103 10.60 -20.11 -5.49
N GLY A 104 11.18 -18.92 -5.27
CA GLY A 104 11.08 -17.77 -6.15
C GLY A 104 9.86 -16.87 -5.90
N THR A 105 8.93 -17.27 -5.03
CA THR A 105 7.79 -16.42 -4.63
C THR A 105 8.23 -15.34 -3.66
N TRP A 106 7.43 -14.28 -3.54
CA TRP A 106 7.72 -13.14 -2.70
C TRP A 106 6.72 -13.00 -1.56
N ARG A 107 7.22 -12.53 -0.43
CA ARG A 107 6.44 -12.00 0.68
C ARG A 107 6.70 -10.50 0.79
N PHE A 108 5.62 -9.74 0.91
CA PHE A 108 5.69 -8.31 1.19
C PHE A 108 5.12 -8.06 2.58
N ASP A 109 5.90 -7.43 3.43
CA ASP A 109 5.48 -6.86 4.71
C ASP A 109 5.36 -5.35 4.51
N THR A 110 4.12 -4.87 4.43
CA THR A 110 3.80 -3.50 4.04
C THR A 110 3.32 -2.72 5.27
N THR A 111 3.99 -1.62 5.56
CA THR A 111 3.59 -0.69 6.62
C THR A 111 2.71 0.40 6.04
N VAL A 112 1.49 0.50 6.56
CA VAL A 112 0.44 1.43 6.12
C VAL A 112 0.20 2.47 7.22
N ARG A 113 -0.04 3.71 6.80
CA ARG A 113 -0.51 4.80 7.66
C ARG A 113 -1.79 5.39 7.07
N HIS A 114 -2.83 5.48 7.89
CA HIS A 114 -4.09 6.10 7.50
C HIS A 114 -4.79 6.73 8.70
N ASN A 115 -5.61 7.77 8.49
CA ASN A 115 -6.42 8.35 9.55
C ASN A 115 -7.78 7.64 9.65
N ASP A 116 -7.74 6.35 10.01
CA ASP A 116 -8.93 5.54 10.22
C ASP A 116 -9.90 6.23 11.19
N GLN A 117 -11.19 6.18 10.87
CA GLN A 117 -12.31 6.72 11.63
C GLN A 117 -13.39 5.62 11.76
N GLY A 118 -12.98 4.47 12.28
CA GLY A 118 -13.79 3.27 12.31
C GLY A 118 -14.19 2.76 10.92
N TRP A 119 -15.31 2.05 10.85
CA TRP A 119 -15.77 1.36 9.63
C TRP A 119 -16.14 2.31 8.47
N ASP A 120 -16.37 3.59 8.76
CA ASP A 120 -16.83 4.58 7.79
C ASP A 120 -15.70 5.08 6.87
N ASN A 121 -14.45 5.06 7.33
CA ASN A 121 -13.28 5.51 6.58
C ASN A 121 -12.03 4.82 7.16
N TYR A 122 -11.49 3.84 6.45
CA TYR A 122 -10.32 3.09 6.88
C TYR A 122 -9.57 2.47 5.70
N ALA A 123 -8.30 2.15 5.93
CA ALA A 123 -7.50 1.42 4.96
C ALA A 123 -8.01 -0.03 4.81
N ASP A 124 -8.62 -0.36 3.66
CA ASP A 124 -9.26 -1.67 3.43
C ASP A 124 -8.43 -2.64 2.58
N ALA A 125 -7.36 -2.17 1.93
CA ALA A 125 -6.44 -3.03 1.21
C ALA A 125 -5.06 -2.38 0.98
N TRP A 126 -4.10 -3.20 0.58
CA TRP A 126 -2.94 -2.75 -0.18
C TRP A 126 -2.57 -3.76 -1.24
N GLN A 127 -1.90 -3.32 -2.30
CA GLN A 127 -1.52 -4.15 -3.42
C GLN A 127 -0.08 -3.92 -3.87
N VAL A 128 0.49 -4.95 -4.50
CA VAL A 128 1.73 -4.90 -5.27
C VAL A 128 1.35 -4.91 -6.74
N ILE A 129 1.78 -3.90 -7.48
CA ILE A 129 1.57 -3.77 -8.92
C ILE A 129 2.91 -3.65 -9.65
N ASP A 130 2.93 -4.02 -10.93
CA ASP A 130 4.05 -3.67 -11.80
C ASP A 130 3.95 -2.20 -12.25
N VAL A 131 4.98 -1.74 -12.98
CA VAL A 131 5.04 -0.36 -13.50
C VAL A 131 4.01 -0.06 -14.59
N GLU A 132 3.37 -1.08 -15.16
CA GLU A 132 2.27 -0.95 -16.13
C GLU A 132 0.90 -0.90 -15.43
N GLY A 133 0.87 -1.13 -14.11
CA GLY A 133 -0.35 -1.10 -13.29
C GLY A 133 -1.04 -2.45 -13.13
N ASN A 134 -0.44 -3.56 -13.59
CA ASN A 134 -1.02 -4.89 -13.39
C ASN A 134 -0.86 -5.34 -11.93
N VAL A 135 -1.93 -5.89 -11.35
CA VAL A 135 -1.91 -6.39 -9.97
C VAL A 135 -1.20 -7.73 -9.89
N LEU A 136 -0.11 -7.77 -9.12
CA LEU A 136 0.68 -8.98 -8.86
C LEU A 136 0.26 -9.67 -7.56
N GLY A 137 -0.27 -8.89 -6.61
CA GLY A 137 -0.79 -9.41 -5.35
C GLY A 137 -1.56 -8.35 -4.58
N GLU A 138 -2.53 -8.79 -3.76
CA GLU A 138 -3.37 -7.92 -2.96
C GLU A 138 -3.53 -8.50 -1.54
N ARG A 139 -3.61 -7.61 -0.55
CA ARG A 139 -3.95 -7.93 0.83
C ARG A 139 -5.17 -7.13 1.26
N ILE A 140 -6.29 -7.83 1.48
CA ILE A 140 -7.50 -7.25 2.08
C ILE A 140 -7.34 -7.08 3.59
N LEU A 141 -7.65 -5.89 4.09
CA LEU A 141 -7.67 -5.52 5.51
C LEU A 141 -9.11 -5.51 6.00
N LEU A 142 -9.42 -6.32 7.01
CA LEU A 142 -10.79 -6.66 7.37
C LEU A 142 -11.36 -5.84 8.54
N HIS A 143 -10.59 -4.90 9.08
CA HIS A 143 -11.01 -4.03 10.17
C HIS A 143 -10.25 -2.70 10.13
N PRO A 144 -10.84 -1.63 10.69
CA PRO A 144 -10.13 -0.39 11.00
C PRO A 144 -8.99 -0.62 12.00
N HIS A 145 -7.95 0.20 11.93
CA HIS A 145 -6.75 0.16 12.76
C HIS A 145 -6.55 1.47 13.55
N ASP A 146 -7.62 2.13 14.00
CA ASP A 146 -7.61 3.43 14.68
C ASP A 146 -6.58 3.56 15.82
N ASN A 147 -6.28 2.46 16.51
CA ASN A 147 -5.37 2.43 17.66
C ASN A 147 -4.01 1.76 17.38
N GLU A 148 -3.74 1.41 16.12
CA GLU A 148 -2.53 0.73 15.66
C GLU A 148 -1.95 1.46 14.44
N GLN A 149 -1.68 2.76 14.55
CA GLN A 149 -1.15 3.55 13.42
C GLN A 149 0.30 4.02 13.67
N PRO A 150 1.24 3.79 12.74
CA PRO A 150 1.11 2.92 11.55
C PRO A 150 1.06 1.43 11.94
N PHE A 151 0.49 0.60 11.07
CA PHE A 151 0.48 -0.87 11.20
C PHE A 151 1.19 -1.54 10.04
N THR A 152 1.67 -2.78 10.26
CA THR A 152 2.24 -3.62 9.21
C THR A 152 1.40 -4.87 9.04
N ARG A 153 1.09 -5.23 7.79
CA ARG A 153 0.49 -6.53 7.43
C ARG A 153 1.23 -7.13 6.25
N SER A 154 1.21 -8.45 6.16
CA SER A 154 1.96 -9.19 5.16
C SER A 154 1.08 -9.96 4.19
N GLN A 155 1.61 -10.17 2.98
CA GLN A 155 1.07 -11.07 1.98
C GLN A 155 2.21 -11.91 1.39
N SER A 156 2.01 -13.22 1.32
CA SER A 156 2.99 -14.19 0.81
C SER A 156 2.51 -14.86 -0.47
N GLY A 157 3.42 -15.51 -1.19
CA GLY A 157 3.09 -16.24 -2.42
C GLY A 157 2.86 -15.32 -3.63
N ILE A 158 3.34 -14.07 -3.56
CA ILE A 158 3.26 -13.13 -4.69
C ILE A 158 4.27 -13.58 -5.75
N VAL A 159 3.80 -13.84 -6.96
CA VAL A 159 4.65 -14.20 -8.09
C VAL A 159 5.00 -12.92 -8.84
N ILE A 160 6.29 -12.63 -8.95
CA ILE A 160 6.81 -11.52 -9.75
C ILE A 160 7.34 -12.11 -11.06
N PRO A 161 6.80 -11.73 -12.22
CA PRO A 161 7.25 -12.25 -13.51
C PRO A 161 8.74 -11.98 -13.77
N ASP A 162 9.38 -12.88 -14.53
CA ASP A 162 10.76 -12.69 -14.95
C ASP A 162 10.93 -11.36 -15.72
N GLY A 163 11.99 -10.62 -15.39
CA GLY A 163 12.27 -9.33 -16.00
C GLY A 163 11.64 -8.12 -15.29
N VAL A 164 10.69 -8.34 -14.37
CA VAL A 164 10.18 -7.26 -13.51
C VAL A 164 11.20 -6.97 -12.41
N THR A 165 11.85 -5.82 -12.51
CA THR A 165 12.86 -5.37 -11.54
C THR A 165 12.32 -4.35 -10.53
N GLN A 166 11.18 -3.75 -10.82
CA GLN A 166 10.55 -2.72 -10.00
C GLN A 166 9.07 -3.04 -9.83
N VAL A 167 8.57 -2.83 -8.61
CA VAL A 167 7.13 -2.92 -8.29
C VAL A 167 6.71 -1.71 -7.47
N ILE A 168 5.45 -1.34 -7.58
CA ILE A 168 4.83 -0.28 -6.80
C ILE A 168 3.95 -0.93 -5.73
N VAL A 169 4.07 -0.48 -4.50
CA VAL A 169 3.18 -0.86 -3.41
C VAL A 169 2.31 0.33 -3.05
N GLN A 170 0.99 0.15 -3.09
CA GLN A 170 0.00 1.19 -2.80
C GLN A 170 -1.11 0.69 -1.88
N ALA A 171 -1.61 1.57 -1.02
CA ALA A 171 -2.68 1.29 -0.09
C ALA A 171 -3.99 1.96 -0.55
N LYS A 172 -5.11 1.37 -0.13
CA LYS A 172 -6.46 1.78 -0.49
C LYS A 172 -7.24 2.16 0.75
N ASP A 173 -7.90 3.31 0.70
CA ASP A 173 -8.97 3.69 1.62
C ASP A 173 -10.32 3.21 1.06
N ASN A 174 -11.25 2.81 1.92
CA ASN A 174 -12.56 2.31 1.50
C ASN A 174 -13.49 3.38 0.90
N VAL A 175 -13.23 4.67 1.15
CA VAL A 175 -14.02 5.81 0.63
C VAL A 175 -13.34 6.47 -0.57
N GLU A 176 -12.11 6.90 -0.40
CA GLU A 176 -11.32 7.66 -1.38
C GLU A 176 -10.60 6.74 -2.39
N GLY A 177 -10.51 5.45 -2.10
CA GLY A 177 -9.83 4.47 -2.95
C GLY A 177 -8.30 4.61 -2.89
N PHE A 178 -7.66 4.48 -4.06
CA PHE A 178 -6.21 4.69 -4.20
C PHE A 178 -5.93 6.19 -4.42
N GLY A 179 -4.79 6.66 -3.92
CA GLY A 179 -4.38 8.04 -4.11
C GLY A 179 -3.34 8.53 -3.10
N GLY A 180 -3.07 7.74 -2.06
CA GLY A 180 -2.02 8.04 -1.10
C GLY A 180 -0.62 7.78 -1.64
N GLN A 181 0.38 8.11 -0.82
CA GLN A 181 1.78 7.84 -1.11
C GLN A 181 2.02 6.35 -1.33
N VAL A 182 2.83 6.08 -2.36
CA VAL A 182 3.24 4.74 -2.77
C VAL A 182 4.72 4.54 -2.50
N VAL A 183 5.14 3.28 -2.45
CA VAL A 183 6.57 2.93 -2.39
C VAL A 183 6.93 2.15 -3.65
N MET A 184 7.87 2.70 -4.43
CA MET A 184 8.54 1.97 -5.50
C MET A 184 9.65 1.12 -4.87
N VAL A 185 9.56 -0.20 -5.05
CA VAL A 185 10.56 -1.16 -4.59
C VAL A 185 11.39 -1.59 -5.78
N ASP A 186 12.67 -1.24 -5.78
CA ASP A 186 13.64 -1.81 -6.72
C ASP A 186 14.15 -3.13 -6.17
N LEU A 187 13.67 -4.23 -6.74
CA LEU A 187 13.99 -5.59 -6.32
C LEU A 187 15.46 -5.92 -6.55
N THR A 188 16.19 -5.15 -7.35
CA THR A 188 17.62 -5.38 -7.62
C THR A 188 18.54 -4.79 -6.54
N GLN A 189 18.02 -3.89 -5.71
CA GLN A 189 18.75 -3.29 -4.58
C GLN A 189 18.41 -4.03 -3.30
N SER A 190 19.32 -4.06 -2.32
CA SER A 190 19.02 -4.62 -0.99
C SER A 190 18.21 -3.66 -0.12
N GLU A 191 18.26 -2.35 -0.39
CA GLU A 191 17.55 -1.32 0.35
C GLU A 191 17.33 -0.06 -0.50
N GLY A 192 16.39 0.77 -0.09
CA GLY A 192 16.14 2.12 -0.61
C GLY A 192 15.55 3.02 0.47
N GLU A 193 15.07 4.20 0.10
CA GLU A 193 14.59 5.19 1.09
C GLU A 193 13.47 4.66 2.01
N LYS A 194 12.55 3.86 1.43
CA LYS A 194 11.35 3.34 2.11
C LYS A 194 11.15 1.84 1.91
N PHE A 195 12.21 1.13 1.54
CA PHE A 195 12.11 -0.31 1.36
C PHE A 195 13.40 -1.05 1.69
N GLU A 196 13.24 -2.35 1.98
CA GLU A 196 14.31 -3.33 2.09
C GLU A 196 13.95 -4.56 1.25
N VAL A 197 14.96 -5.20 0.65
CA VAL A 197 14.83 -6.45 -0.11
C VAL A 197 15.71 -7.52 0.52
N VAL A 198 15.05 -8.58 0.98
CA VAL A 198 15.71 -9.75 1.59
C VAL A 198 15.70 -10.89 0.58
N ARG A 199 16.88 -11.44 0.31
CA ARG A 199 17.07 -12.60 -0.57
C ARG A 199 17.65 -13.77 0.24
N PRO A 200 17.37 -15.02 -0.17
CA PRO A 200 17.88 -16.22 0.50
C PRO A 200 19.41 -16.38 0.36
#